data_AF-V5FS23-F1
#
_entry.id   AF-V5FS23-F1
#
_cell.length_a   1.000
_cell.length_b   1.000
_cell.length_c   1.000
_cell.angle_alpha   90.00
_cell.angle_beta   90.00
_cell.angle_gamma   90.00
#
_symmetry.space_group_name_H-M   'P 1'
#
loop_
_entity.id
_entity.type
_entity.pdbx_description
1 polymer ?
#
loop_
_entity_poly.entity_id
_entity_poly.type
_entity_poly.pdbx_seq_one_letter_code
_entity_poly.pdbx_strand_id
1 'polypeptide(L)'
;LLVKLPDSRPVTGKPYELLRDVKALNMLREMLVLIRIWGLLRPACLPVFIKSDASLDVLALVFRLLSRLVQNVNEPDDTLIDECCLLPSQVQIQLLQQTNNRTVLASPQLAQQILPLQLEFNNEPECLACNNVESPCGQTVDSIRHLYLGRT
;
A
#
# COMPACT_ATOMS: atom_id res chain seq x y z
N LEU A 1 -25.25 -21.55 10.39
CA LEU A 1 -25.42 -20.21 10.98
C LEU A 1 -24.02 -19.60 11.10
N LEU A 2 -23.39 -18.92 10.13
CA LEU A 2 -23.78 -18.03 9.04
C LEU A 2 -23.06 -18.48 7.74
N VAL A 3 -23.72 -18.84 6.65
CA VAL A 3 -24.36 -17.99 5.61
C VAL A 3 -23.40 -17.01 4.93
N LYS A 4 -23.03 -17.37 3.69
CA LYS A 4 -22.57 -16.53 2.56
C LYS A 4 -21.55 -15.43 2.86
N LEU A 5 -20.31 -15.62 2.40
CA LEU A 5 -19.51 -14.49 1.93
C LEU A 5 -20.36 -13.76 0.86
N PRO A 6 -20.61 -12.45 0.98
CA PRO A 6 -21.33 -11.74 -0.05
C PRO A 6 -20.48 -11.73 -1.31
N ASP A 7 -21.10 -12.22 -2.38
CA ASP A 7 -20.70 -12.09 -3.77
C ASP A 7 -20.02 -10.74 -4.03
N SER A 8 -18.95 -10.77 -4.85
CA SER A 8 -18.41 -9.61 -5.55
C SER A 8 -19.56 -8.76 -6.05
N ARG A 9 -19.88 -7.70 -5.30
CA ARG A 9 -21.03 -6.83 -5.58
C ARG A 9 -20.79 -6.31 -7.00
N PRO A 10 -21.67 -6.56 -7.99
CA PRO A 10 -21.58 -5.78 -9.21
C PRO A 10 -21.68 -4.32 -8.77
N VAL A 11 -20.69 -3.52 -9.13
CA VAL A 11 -20.64 -2.09 -8.77
C VAL A 11 -21.79 -1.42 -9.52
N THR A 12 -23.00 -1.49 -8.93
CA THR A 12 -24.24 -0.93 -9.47
C THR A 12 -24.36 0.58 -9.17
N GLY A 13 -23.32 1.18 -8.59
CA GLY A 13 -23.16 2.62 -8.46
C GLY A 13 -22.20 3.15 -9.53
N LYS A 14 -22.31 4.45 -9.84
CA LYS A 14 -21.26 5.13 -10.62
C LYS A 14 -19.90 4.86 -9.95
N PRO A 15 -18.84 4.55 -10.72
CA PRO A 15 -17.50 4.40 -10.15
C PRO A 15 -17.14 5.69 -9.40
N TYR A 16 -16.58 5.55 -8.20
CA TYR A 16 -16.09 6.71 -7.46
C TYR A 16 -14.88 7.29 -8.20
N GLU A 17 -15.04 8.51 -8.71
CA GLU A 17 -13.99 9.23 -9.43
C GLU A 17 -13.32 10.23 -8.48
N LEU A 18 -12.19 9.83 -7.90
CA LEU A 18 -11.39 10.69 -7.01
C LEU A 18 -11.03 12.04 -7.66
N LEU A 19 -10.76 12.03 -8.97
CA LEU A 19 -10.44 13.25 -9.73
C LEU A 19 -11.60 14.27 -9.70
N ARG A 20 -12.85 13.82 -9.60
CA ARG A 20 -14.04 14.68 -9.56
C ARG A 20 -14.40 15.14 -8.14
N ASP A 21 -13.81 14.54 -7.11
CA ASP A 21 -14.09 14.84 -5.71
C ASP A 21 -13.17 15.96 -5.18
N VAL A 22 -13.64 17.20 -5.31
CA VAL A 22 -12.93 18.40 -4.83
C VAL A 22 -12.59 18.32 -3.35
N LYS A 23 -13.42 17.69 -2.51
CA LYS A 23 -13.16 17.57 -1.07
C LYS A 23 -11.98 16.63 -0.83
N ALA A 24 -11.98 15.48 -1.48
CA ALA A 24 -10.87 14.52 -1.39
C ALA A 24 -9.57 15.10 -1.96
N LEU A 25 -9.62 15.83 -3.08
CA LEU A 25 -8.44 16.50 -3.64
C LEU A 25 -7.86 17.56 -2.69
N ASN A 26 -8.70 18.35 -2.02
CA ASN A 26 -8.20 19.30 -1.01
C ASN A 26 -7.62 18.61 0.22
N MET A 27 -8.22 17.49 0.66
CA MET A 27 -7.65 16.67 1.73
C MET A 27 -6.26 16.15 1.35
N LEU A 28 -6.05 15.70 0.11
CA LEU A 28 -4.73 15.30 -0.38
C LEU A 28 -3.72 16.46 -0.35
N ARG A 29 -4.14 17.67 -0.73
CA ARG A 29 -3.30 18.88 -0.66
C ARG A 29 -2.90 19.19 0.78
N GLU A 30 -3.83 19.12 1.72
CA GLU A 30 -3.55 19.31 3.15
C GLU A 30 -2.58 18.24 3.68
N MET A 31 -2.78 16.97 3.30
CA MET A 31 -1.87 15.90 3.68
C MET A 31 -0.44 16.14 3.18
N LEU A 32 -0.26 16.61 1.94
CA LEU A 32 1.06 16.97 1.42
C LEU A 32 1.74 18.08 2.24
N VAL A 33 0.97 19.08 2.69
CA VAL A 33 1.46 20.15 3.56
C VAL A 33 1.89 19.58 4.92
N LEU A 34 1.07 18.71 5.52
CA LEU A 34 1.41 18.06 6.79
C LEU A 34 2.68 17.21 6.69
N ILE A 35 2.82 16.40 5.62
CA ILE A 35 4.04 15.63 5.35
C ILE A 35 5.24 16.58 5.24
N ARG A 36 5.10 17.70 4.53
CA ARG A 36 6.19 18.69 4.39
C ARG A 36 6.61 19.26 5.74
N ILE A 37 5.64 19.67 6.57
CA ILE A 37 5.89 20.22 7.91
C ILE A 37 6.56 19.17 8.79
N TRP A 38 6.03 17.95 8.86
CA TRP A 38 6.64 16.88 9.65
C TRP A 38 8.05 16.51 9.17
N GLY A 39 8.29 16.60 7.86
CA GLY A 39 9.62 16.43 7.29
C GLY A 39 10.65 17.46 7.75
N LEU A 40 10.22 18.68 8.12
CA LEU A 40 11.09 19.70 8.71
C LEU A 40 11.52 19.33 10.14
N LEU A 41 10.65 18.65 10.90
CA LEU A 41 10.96 18.18 12.24
C LEU A 41 11.80 16.90 12.21
N ARG A 42 11.48 15.97 11.30
CA ARG A 42 12.16 14.68 11.16
C ARG A 42 12.21 14.26 9.68
N PRO A 43 13.40 14.18 9.07
CA PRO A 43 13.55 13.80 7.67
C PRO A 43 12.94 12.42 7.33
N ALA A 44 12.92 11.49 8.29
CA ALA A 44 12.31 10.16 8.11
C ALA A 44 10.78 10.17 7.91
N CYS A 45 10.11 11.31 8.14
CA CYS A 45 8.69 11.47 7.84
C CYS A 45 8.43 11.84 6.38
N LEU A 46 9.48 12.12 5.59
CA LEU A 46 9.36 12.39 4.16
C LEU A 46 9.32 11.08 3.36
N PRO A 47 8.48 11.01 2.32
CA PRO A 47 8.54 9.92 1.36
C PRO A 47 9.89 9.92 0.63
N VAL A 48 10.42 8.72 0.40
CA VAL A 48 11.66 8.51 -0.37
C VAL A 48 11.29 8.21 -1.81
N PHE A 49 11.87 8.98 -2.73
CA PHE A 49 11.65 8.83 -4.16
C PHE A 49 12.97 8.55 -4.87
N ILE A 50 12.94 7.69 -5.88
CA ILE A 50 13.98 7.63 -6.90
C ILE A 50 13.62 8.69 -7.93
N LYS A 51 14.51 9.64 -8.17
CA LYS A 51 14.26 10.77 -9.08
C LYS A 51 15.37 10.86 -10.12
N SER A 52 14.98 11.20 -11.34
CA SER A 52 15.89 11.42 -12.47
C SER A 52 16.77 12.67 -12.29
N ASP A 53 16.23 13.70 -11.65
CA ASP A 53 16.93 14.95 -11.30
C ASP A 53 16.96 15.12 -9.76
N ALA A 54 18.15 15.33 -9.21
CA ALA A 54 18.36 15.54 -7.78
C ALA A 54 17.64 16.79 -7.24
N SER A 55 17.54 17.84 -8.05
CA SER A 55 16.95 19.14 -7.69
C SER A 55 15.41 19.13 -7.63
N LEU A 56 14.78 18.06 -8.13
CA LEU A 56 13.32 17.94 -8.18
C LEU A 56 12.71 17.82 -6.77
N ASP A 57 11.87 18.79 -6.39
CA ASP A 57 10.99 18.73 -5.22
C ASP A 57 9.65 18.09 -5.62
N VAL A 58 9.54 16.78 -5.42
CA VAL A 58 8.38 15.97 -5.78
C VAL A 58 7.13 16.41 -5.01
N LEU A 59 7.25 16.76 -3.73
CA LEU A 59 6.11 17.18 -2.92
C LEU A 59 5.52 18.50 -3.44
N ALA A 60 6.39 19.46 -3.74
CA ALA A 60 5.98 20.74 -4.34
C ALA A 60 5.35 20.54 -5.73
N LEU A 61 5.92 19.65 -6.55
CA LEU A 61 5.39 19.32 -7.87
C LEU A 61 3.97 18.74 -7.78
N VAL A 62 3.77 17.71 -6.96
CA VAL A 62 2.44 17.08 -6.79
C VAL A 62 1.44 18.07 -6.22
N PHE A 63 1.83 18.89 -5.24
CA PHE A 63 0.96 19.93 -4.69
C PHE A 63 0.53 20.94 -5.77
N ARG A 64 1.45 21.36 -6.66
CA ARG A 64 1.17 22.27 -7.78
C ARG A 64 0.18 21.63 -8.76
N LEU A 65 0.41 20.39 -9.17
CA LEU A 65 -0.46 19.67 -10.11
C LEU A 65 -1.87 19.49 -9.53
N LEU A 66 -1.99 19.05 -8.27
CA LEU A 66 -3.28 18.95 -7.59
C LEU A 66 -3.98 20.32 -7.45
N SER A 67 -3.22 21.38 -7.16
CA SER A 67 -3.78 22.73 -7.07
C SER A 67 -4.35 23.21 -8.40
N ARG A 68 -3.67 22.91 -9.52
CA ARG A 68 -4.18 23.19 -10.89
C ARG A 68 -5.42 22.35 -11.20
N LEU A 69 -5.40 21.06 -10.87
CA LEU A 69 -6.54 20.17 -11.08
C LEU A 69 -7.79 20.66 -10.34
N VAL A 70 -7.65 21.08 -9.07
CA VAL A 70 -8.77 21.57 -8.25
C VAL A 70 -9.43 22.82 -8.83
N GLN A 71 -8.70 23.65 -9.59
CA GLN A 71 -9.28 24.85 -10.21
C GLN A 71 -10.29 24.50 -11.31
N ASN A 72 -10.02 23.46 -12.10
CA ASN A 72 -10.90 23.00 -13.18
C ASN A 72 -10.90 21.48 -13.28
N VAL A 73 -11.61 20.87 -12.35
CA VAL A 73 -11.75 19.42 -12.23
C VAL A 73 -12.50 18.81 -13.42
N ASN A 74 -13.39 19.59 -14.07
CA ASN A 74 -14.24 19.05 -15.12
C ASN A 74 -13.57 18.92 -16.48
N GLU A 75 -12.68 19.86 -16.78
CA GLU A 75 -11.92 19.97 -18.02
C GLU A 75 -10.49 20.38 -17.64
N PRO A 76 -9.66 19.41 -17.22
CA PRO A 76 -8.25 19.69 -16.98
C PRO A 76 -7.58 20.10 -18.29
N ASP A 77 -6.71 21.11 -18.18
CA ASP A 77 -5.87 21.63 -19.25
C ASP A 77 -4.93 20.55 -19.83
N ASP A 78 -4.78 20.49 -21.15
CA ASP A 78 -3.90 19.53 -21.84
C ASP A 78 -2.45 19.56 -21.32
N THR A 79 -1.94 20.75 -21.00
CA THR A 79 -0.60 20.91 -20.42
C THR A 79 -0.49 20.28 -19.03
N LEU A 80 -1.57 20.29 -18.23
CA LEU A 80 -1.60 19.62 -16.93
C LEU A 80 -1.56 18.11 -17.10
N ILE A 81 -2.28 17.59 -18.11
CA ILE A 81 -2.31 16.17 -18.44
C ILE A 81 -0.92 15.72 -18.88
N ASP A 82 -0.29 16.46 -19.79
CA ASP A 82 1.06 16.17 -20.28
C ASP A 82 2.09 16.12 -19.14
N GLU A 83 2.06 17.11 -18.24
CA GLU A 83 2.93 17.12 -17.05
C GLU A 83 2.72 15.86 -16.18
N CYS A 84 1.47 15.41 -16.01
CA CYS A 84 1.16 14.22 -15.24
C CYS A 84 1.62 12.94 -15.94
N CYS A 85 1.51 12.87 -17.27
CA CYS A 85 1.98 11.74 -18.07
C CYS A 85 3.51 11.59 -18.02
N LEU A 86 4.24 12.68 -17.81
CA LEU A 86 5.70 12.65 -17.67
C LEU A 86 6.16 12.19 -16.27
N LEU A 87 5.33 12.28 -15.23
CA LEU A 87 5.72 11.96 -13.85
C LEU A 87 6.39 10.59 -13.68
N PRO A 88 5.89 9.48 -14.26
CA PRO A 88 6.51 8.16 -14.11
C PRO A 88 7.95 8.09 -14.67
N SER A 89 8.28 8.94 -15.65
CA SER A 89 9.64 9.04 -16.19
C SER A 89 10.57 9.86 -15.29
N GLN A 90 10.01 10.75 -14.46
CA GLN A 90 10.77 11.68 -13.63
C GLN A 90 11.00 11.16 -12.22
N VAL A 91 10.01 10.45 -11.68
CA VAL A 91 9.92 10.02 -10.28
C VAL A 91 9.39 8.59 -10.22
N GLN A 92 10.14 7.73 -9.54
CA GLN A 92 9.73 6.38 -9.23
C GLN A 92 9.59 6.22 -7.70
N ILE A 93 8.43 5.72 -7.30
CA ILE A 93 8.17 5.34 -5.91
C ILE A 93 8.84 3.98 -5.70
N GLN A 94 9.68 3.85 -4.67
CA GLN A 94 10.13 2.52 -4.26
C GLN A 94 8.90 1.74 -3.85
N LEU A 95 8.53 0.73 -4.64
CA LEU A 95 7.58 -0.26 -4.16
C LEU A 95 8.17 -0.83 -2.88
N LEU A 96 7.34 -0.86 -1.83
CA LEU A 96 7.69 -1.45 -0.56
C LEU A 96 7.99 -2.92 -0.85
N GLN A 97 9.26 -3.25 -1.05
CA GLN A 97 9.70 -4.63 -1.11
C GLN A 97 9.38 -5.18 0.28
N GLN A 98 8.29 -5.94 0.36
CA GLN A 98 8.05 -6.79 1.52
C GLN A 98 9.20 -7.79 1.55
N THR A 99 10.30 -7.39 2.17
CA THR A 99 11.41 -8.29 2.47
C THR A 99 10.82 -9.39 3.32
N ASN A 100 10.62 -10.54 2.70
CA ASN A 100 10.03 -11.74 3.26
C ASN A 100 10.99 -12.39 4.27
N ASN A 101 11.34 -11.65 5.32
CA ASN A 101 12.02 -12.18 6.49
C ASN A 101 10.98 -12.47 7.58
N ARG A 102 9.70 -12.66 7.18
CA ARG A 102 8.62 -12.87 8.13
C ARG A 102 8.55 -14.35 8.46
N THR A 103 9.23 -14.75 9.54
CA THR A 103 9.04 -16.07 10.15
C THR A 103 7.57 -16.16 10.58
N VAL A 104 6.80 -16.98 9.87
CA VAL A 104 5.37 -17.12 10.12
C VAL A 104 5.17 -17.87 11.43
N LEU A 105 4.70 -17.18 12.49
CA LEU A 105 4.30 -17.83 13.75
C LEU A 105 2.98 -18.60 13.61
N ALA A 106 2.19 -18.30 12.56
CA ALA A 106 0.91 -18.94 12.28
C ALA A 106 1.08 -20.09 11.28
N SER A 107 1.93 -21.06 11.61
CA SER A 107 1.92 -22.32 10.88
C SER A 107 0.67 -23.11 11.30
N PRO A 108 0.00 -23.83 10.40
CA PRO A 108 -1.13 -24.70 10.77
C PRO A 108 -0.74 -25.75 11.82
N GLN A 109 0.55 -26.07 11.96
CA GLN A 109 1.11 -26.93 13.00
C GLN A 109 0.92 -26.33 14.40
N LEU A 110 0.85 -25.00 14.55
CA LEU A 110 0.56 -24.35 15.83
C LEU A 110 -0.80 -24.79 16.40
N ALA A 111 -1.80 -24.99 15.54
CA ALA A 111 -3.13 -25.44 15.96
C ALA A 111 -3.14 -26.90 16.45
N GLN A 112 -2.09 -27.66 16.17
CA GLN A 112 -1.91 -29.05 16.61
C GLN A 112 -1.11 -29.15 17.92
N GLN A 113 -0.55 -28.05 18.42
CA GLN A 113 0.24 -28.03 19.64
C GLN A 113 -0.63 -27.88 20.89
N ILE A 114 -0.20 -28.51 21.97
CA ILE A 114 -0.81 -28.36 23.29
C ILE A 114 -0.25 -27.07 23.92
N LEU A 115 -1.13 -26.22 24.44
CA LEU A 115 -0.78 -24.94 25.07
C LEU A 115 -0.56 -25.09 26.58
N PRO A 116 0.32 -24.28 27.21
CA PRO A 116 1.10 -23.18 26.63
C PRO A 116 2.42 -23.63 25.99
N LEU A 117 2.76 -23.03 24.86
CA LEU A 117 4.08 -23.21 24.21
C LEU A 117 5.13 -22.33 24.88
N GLN A 118 6.30 -22.91 25.16
CA GLN A 118 7.50 -22.15 25.52
C GLN A 118 8.27 -21.83 24.24
N LEU A 119 8.54 -20.53 24.02
CA LEU A 119 9.25 -20.02 22.86
C LEU A 119 10.46 -19.22 23.34
N GLU A 120 11.58 -19.35 22.64
CA GLU A 120 12.80 -18.60 22.91
C GLU A 120 13.09 -17.63 21.75
N PHE A 121 13.64 -16.46 22.08
CA PHE A 121 13.97 -15.45 21.08
C PHE A 121 15.05 -16.00 20.12
N ASN A 122 14.79 -15.91 18.81
CA ASN A 122 15.64 -16.44 17.73
C ASN A 122 15.87 -17.96 17.73
N ASN A 123 15.04 -18.72 18.44
CA ASN A 123 15.06 -20.17 18.39
C ASN A 123 13.78 -20.65 17.68
N GLU A 124 13.93 -21.30 16.54
CA GLU A 124 12.78 -21.89 15.85
C GLU A 124 12.38 -23.18 16.58
N PRO A 125 11.16 -23.28 17.12
CA PRO A 125 10.74 -24.49 17.82
C PRO A 125 10.62 -25.65 16.83
N GLU A 126 11.21 -26.79 17.19
CA GLU A 126 11.28 -27.99 16.34
C GLU A 126 9.89 -28.48 15.89
N CYS A 127 8.85 -28.26 16.70
CA CYS A 127 7.47 -28.60 16.38
C CYS A 127 6.84 -27.74 15.26
N LEU A 128 7.46 -26.61 14.90
CA LEU A 128 7.05 -25.75 13.80
C LEU A 128 8.01 -25.85 12.59
N ALA A 129 9.13 -26.59 12.71
CA ALA A 129 10.09 -26.81 11.63
C ALA A 129 9.41 -27.59 10.50
N CYS A 130 9.12 -26.91 9.39
CA CYS A 130 8.44 -27.49 8.24
C CYS A 130 9.36 -28.45 7.46
N ASN A 131 9.52 -29.70 7.92
CA ASN A 131 10.09 -30.77 7.11
C ASN A 131 8.98 -31.41 6.25
N ASN A 132 8.82 -30.92 5.03
CA ASN A 132 8.02 -31.49 3.94
C ASN A 132 6.52 -31.71 4.20
N VAL A 133 5.67 -30.74 3.85
CA VAL A 133 4.47 -30.96 2.99
C VAL A 133 4.10 -29.61 2.37
N GLU A 134 4.17 -29.51 1.04
CA GLU A 134 3.45 -28.54 0.19
C GLU A 134 3.37 -27.10 0.72
N SER A 135 4.41 -26.28 0.44
CA SER A 135 4.15 -24.86 0.24
C SER A 135 3.01 -24.75 -0.77
N PRO A 136 1.86 -24.16 -0.43
CA PRO A 136 0.72 -24.23 -1.31
C PRO A 136 0.92 -23.21 -2.42
N CYS A 137 1.59 -23.66 -3.48
CA CYS A 137 1.61 -23.01 -4.77
C CYS A 137 0.16 -22.81 -5.20
N GLY A 138 -0.28 -21.56 -5.41
CA GLY A 138 -1.65 -21.22 -5.79
C GLY A 138 -2.56 -20.68 -4.68
N GLN A 139 -2.02 -20.29 -3.52
CA GLN A 139 -2.80 -19.59 -2.48
C GLN A 139 -2.65 -18.08 -2.53
N THR A 140 -3.79 -17.38 -2.48
CA THR A 140 -3.84 -15.93 -2.34
C THR A 140 -3.89 -15.57 -0.86
N VAL A 141 -2.88 -14.82 -0.42
CA VAL A 141 -2.77 -14.33 0.96
C VAL A 141 -2.83 -12.80 0.95
N ASP A 142 -3.65 -12.22 1.84
CA ASP A 142 -3.68 -10.77 2.08
C ASP A 142 -2.30 -10.31 2.56
N SER A 143 -1.63 -9.44 1.80
CA SER A 143 -0.26 -9.00 2.10
C SER A 143 -0.14 -8.09 3.32
N ILE A 144 -1.25 -7.59 3.85
CA ILE A 144 -1.28 -6.69 5.01
C ILE A 144 -1.69 -7.46 6.26
N ARG A 145 -2.76 -8.25 6.16
CA ARG A 145 -3.33 -8.97 7.33
C ARG A 145 -2.93 -10.44 7.40
N HIS A 146 -2.27 -10.95 6.36
CA HIS A 146 -1.90 -12.36 6.24
C HIS A 146 -3.06 -13.31 6.50
N LEU A 147 -4.25 -12.89 6.04
CA LEU A 147 -5.44 -13.72 6.01
C LEU A 147 -5.41 -14.56 4.74
N TYR A 148 -5.61 -15.86 4.90
CA TYR A 148 -5.71 -16.80 3.80
C TYR A 148 -7.04 -16.59 3.09
N LEU A 149 -7.00 -16.19 1.82
CA LEU A 149 -8.19 -15.88 1.02
C LEU A 149 -8.68 -17.09 0.21
N GLY A 150 -7.96 -18.21 0.26
CA GLY A 150 -8.27 -19.45 -0.46
C GLY A 150 -7.31 -19.75 -1.59
N ARG A 151 -7.65 -20.76 -2.39
CA ARG A 151 -6.93 -21.17 -3.60
C ARG A 151 -7.64 -20.58 -4.82
N THR A 152 -6.89 -20.09 -5.80
CA THR A 152 -7.42 -19.69 -7.12
C THR A 152 -7.73 -20.89 -7.99
#